data_AF-A0A933W4S1-F1
#
_entry.id   AF-A0A933W4S1-F1
#
_cell.length_a   1.000
_cell.length_b   1.000
_cell.length_c   1.000
_cell.angle_alpha   90.00
_cell.angle_beta   90.00
_cell.angle_gamma   90.00
#
_symmetry.space_group_name_H-M   'P 1'
#
loop_
_entity.id
_entity.type
_entity.pdbx_description
1 polymer ?
#
loop_
_entity_poly.entity_id
_entity_poly.type
_entity_poly.pdbx_seq_one_letter_code
_entity_poly.pdbx_strand_id
1 'polypeptide(L)'
;MNHLTSHEQLEALTDVQTHSAHLAQCPQCAGRLAALHELANALNASQTAEVRVSEECLSTEEIAEYIEGNSADRNAVKAHLASCDACFGAAGYYFAESERMNAADEPRAPEKYIQAALELAPRKSFFQKWVLAPLPAYATALVLLLFMALTPSTPRVVLTRETAFYGIYEKKFNTLPYFYFSEDGERVGSQQAGMRIKSRRGELIFIWNPVPGVDSYYFLLQETVEGSATRIREIKTAVPTLTLPSDDFKPGASYRWIAAGSITESRYFQGRMEFRIAEK
;
A
#
# COMPACT_ATOMS: atom_id res chain seq x y z
N MET A 1 16.99 24.86 -1.32
CA MET A 1 16.32 25.32 -0.09
C MET A 1 16.60 24.31 0.99
N ASN A 2 17.06 24.75 2.17
CA ASN A 2 17.24 23.86 3.30
C ASN A 2 15.87 23.56 3.91
N HIS A 3 15.62 22.30 4.26
CA HIS A 3 14.38 21.92 4.94
C HIS A 3 14.39 22.40 6.39
N LEU A 4 13.22 22.74 6.93
CA LEU A 4 13.06 22.96 8.36
C LEU A 4 13.46 21.70 9.13
N THR A 5 14.22 21.90 10.19
CA THR A 5 14.53 20.88 11.19
C THR A 5 13.27 20.47 11.94
N SER A 6 13.29 19.34 12.64
CA SER A 6 12.15 18.88 13.45
C SER A 6 11.76 19.90 14.53
N HIS A 7 12.74 20.63 15.09
CA HIS A 7 12.48 21.67 16.08
C HIS A 7 11.72 22.86 15.48
N GLU A 8 12.18 23.37 14.33
CA GLU A 8 11.49 24.46 13.62
C GLU A 8 10.09 24.04 13.13
N GLN A 9 9.90 22.76 12.79
CA GLN A 9 8.58 22.22 12.45
C GLN A 9 7.63 22.19 13.65
N LEU A 10 8.13 21.89 14.85
CA LEU A 10 7.35 21.95 16.09
C LEU A 10 7.02 23.40 16.47
N GLU A 11 7.97 24.32 16.33
CA GLU A 11 7.75 25.75 16.57
C GLU A 11 6.70 26.32 15.60
N ALA A 12 6.73 25.90 14.33
CA ALA A 12 5.73 26.25 13.33
C ALA A 12 4.31 25.73 13.65
N LEU A 13 4.14 24.70 14.50
CA LEU A 13 2.81 24.30 14.98
C LEU A 13 2.22 25.33 15.95
N THR A 14 3.08 26.00 16.72
CA THR A 14 2.66 27.01 17.71
C THR A 14 2.60 28.42 17.13
N ASP A 15 3.47 28.74 16.16
CA ASP A 15 3.50 30.02 15.48
C ASP A 15 3.75 29.84 13.98
N VAL A 16 2.66 29.70 13.23
CA VAL A 16 2.69 29.52 11.77
C VAL A 16 3.23 30.77 11.06
N GLN A 17 3.15 31.96 11.66
CA GLN A 17 3.51 33.21 10.98
C GLN A 17 5.01 33.31 10.69
N THR A 18 5.84 32.89 11.65
CA THR A 18 7.32 32.93 11.54
C THR A 18 7.86 32.08 10.39
N HIS A 19 7.13 31.03 9.99
CA HIS A 19 7.56 30.08 8.97
C HIS A 19 6.70 30.11 7.68
N SER A 20 5.70 30.98 7.62
CA SER A 20 4.72 31.05 6.50
C SER A 20 5.36 31.21 5.12
N ALA A 21 6.37 32.06 4.99
CA ALA A 21 7.09 32.28 3.73
C ALA A 21 7.85 31.03 3.25
N HIS A 22 8.43 30.25 4.17
CA HIS A 22 9.10 29.00 3.86
C HIS A 22 8.10 27.90 3.48
N LEU A 23 7.02 27.76 4.25
CA LEU A 23 5.98 26.74 4.01
C LEU A 23 5.28 26.95 2.68
N ALA A 24 5.10 28.20 2.23
CA ALA A 24 4.57 28.51 0.91
C ALA A 24 5.49 28.05 -0.24
N GLN A 25 6.81 27.97 -0.01
CA GLN A 25 7.81 27.66 -1.03
C GLN A 25 8.32 26.20 -0.96
N CYS A 26 8.10 25.50 0.15
CA CYS A 26 8.61 24.14 0.37
C CYS A 26 7.46 23.14 0.65
N PRO A 27 6.95 22.45 -0.40
CA PRO A 27 5.81 21.53 -0.27
C PRO A 27 6.06 20.37 0.71
N GLN A 28 7.31 19.92 0.87
CA GLN A 28 7.67 18.86 1.80
C GLN A 28 7.51 19.29 3.26
N CYS A 29 7.94 20.51 3.60
CA CYS A 29 7.79 21.04 4.95
C CYS A 29 6.33 21.37 5.26
N ALA A 30 5.57 21.89 4.29
CA ALA A 30 4.13 22.08 4.41
C ALA A 30 3.39 20.76 4.66
N GLY A 31 3.74 19.69 3.93
CA GLY A 31 3.15 18.37 4.14
C GLY A 31 3.45 17.77 5.52
N ARG A 32 4.68 17.91 6.01
CA ARG A 32 5.05 17.45 7.37
C ARG A 32 4.31 18.21 8.45
N LEU A 33 4.17 19.54 8.31
CA LEU A 33 3.44 20.35 9.28
C LEU A 33 1.95 20.00 9.32
N ALA A 34 1.33 19.74 8.16
CA ALA A 34 -0.05 19.28 8.08
C ALA A 34 -0.26 17.94 8.81
N ALA A 35 0.64 16.97 8.60
CA ALA A 35 0.59 15.69 9.30
C ALA A 35 0.74 15.84 10.83
N LEU A 36 1.60 16.76 11.28
CA LEU A 36 1.75 17.06 12.70
C LEU A 36 0.49 17.73 13.29
N HIS A 37 -0.19 18.60 12.55
CA HIS A 37 -1.47 19.16 12.97
C HIS A 37 -2.57 18.09 13.07
N GLU A 38 -2.64 17.17 12.12
CA GLU A 38 -3.58 16.04 12.18
C GLU A 38 -3.32 15.17 13.41
N LEU A 39 -2.05 14.85 13.68
CA LEU A 39 -1.66 14.11 14.88
C LEU A 39 -2.03 14.87 16.15
N ALA A 40 -1.74 16.17 16.22
CA ALA A 40 -2.10 17.00 17.37
C ALA A 40 -3.62 17.07 17.59
N ASN A 41 -4.39 17.17 16.51
CA ASN A 41 -5.85 17.16 16.58
C ASN A 41 -6.40 15.79 17.02
N ALA A 42 -5.83 14.70 16.51
CA ALA A 42 -6.20 13.34 16.94
C ALA A 42 -5.86 13.12 18.42
N LEU A 43 -4.69 13.58 18.87
CA LEU A 43 -4.28 13.52 20.28
C LEU A 43 -5.21 14.36 21.16
N ASN A 44 -5.53 15.60 20.77
CA ASN A 44 -6.46 16.45 21.52
C ASN A 44 -7.88 15.87 21.56
N ALA A 45 -8.37 15.32 20.43
CA ALA A 45 -9.66 14.64 20.39
C ALA A 45 -9.67 13.41 21.31
N SER A 46 -8.56 12.67 21.37
CA SER A 46 -8.41 11.53 22.29
C SER A 46 -8.28 11.96 23.75
N GLN A 47 -7.67 13.11 24.06
CA GLN A 47 -7.58 13.64 25.43
C GLN A 47 -8.94 14.12 25.98
N THR A 48 -9.84 14.59 25.10
CA THR A 48 -11.22 14.92 25.53
C THR A 48 -12.09 13.71 25.82
N ALA A 49 -11.69 12.51 25.36
CA ALA A 49 -12.20 11.28 25.91
C ALA A 49 -11.42 11.01 27.20
N GLU A 50 -11.94 11.47 28.35
CA GLU A 50 -11.50 10.93 29.64
C GLU A 50 -11.70 9.41 29.60
N VAL A 51 -10.65 8.68 29.23
CA VAL A 51 -10.53 7.27 29.51
C VAL A 51 -10.46 7.20 31.02
N ARG A 52 -11.62 7.08 31.66
CA ARG A 52 -11.72 6.77 33.08
C ARG A 52 -11.10 5.40 33.25
N VAL A 53 -9.80 5.39 33.52
CA VAL A 53 -9.11 4.21 34.03
C VAL A 53 -9.75 3.97 35.39
N SER A 54 -10.77 3.10 35.42
CA SER A 54 -11.27 2.60 36.69
C SER A 54 -10.13 1.85 37.37
N GLU A 55 -10.08 1.87 38.71
CA GLU A 55 -9.11 1.10 39.51
C GLU A 55 -9.18 -0.42 39.25
N GLU A 56 -10.10 -0.87 38.40
CA GLU A 56 -10.31 -2.27 38.00
C GLU A 56 -9.60 -2.64 36.69
N CYS A 57 -8.86 -1.75 36.03
CA CYS A 57 -8.13 -2.09 34.80
C CYS A 57 -6.97 -3.07 35.08
N LEU A 58 -6.75 -3.98 34.15
CA LEU A 58 -5.61 -4.90 34.20
C LEU A 58 -4.29 -4.13 34.12
N SER A 59 -3.28 -4.64 34.82
CA SER A 59 -1.92 -4.15 34.66
C SER A 59 -1.40 -4.47 33.26
N THR A 60 -0.42 -3.69 32.82
CA THR A 60 0.26 -3.87 31.55
C THR A 60 0.90 -5.26 31.45
N GLU A 61 1.46 -5.74 32.57
CA GLU A 61 2.10 -7.05 32.70
C GLU A 61 1.10 -8.18 32.49
N GLU A 62 -0.10 -8.11 33.08
CA GLU A 62 -1.14 -9.14 32.93
C GLU A 62 -1.65 -9.25 31.48
N ILE A 63 -1.75 -8.10 30.78
CA ILE A 63 -2.13 -8.06 29.36
C ILE A 63 -1.04 -8.69 28.49
N ALA A 64 0.23 -8.37 28.75
CA ALA A 64 1.37 -8.94 28.03
C ALA A 64 1.46 -10.47 28.23
N GLU A 65 1.39 -10.93 29.49
CA GLU A 65 1.38 -12.36 29.81
C GLU A 65 0.22 -13.11 29.13
N TYR A 66 -0.96 -12.48 29.02
CA TYR A 66 -2.09 -13.07 28.32
C TYR A 66 -1.85 -13.24 26.82
N ILE A 67 -1.26 -12.24 26.16
CA ILE A 67 -0.94 -12.26 24.73
C ILE A 67 0.16 -13.27 24.42
N GLU A 68 1.17 -13.37 25.28
CA GLU A 68 2.25 -14.38 25.18
C GLU A 68 1.77 -15.80 25.53
N GLY A 69 0.56 -15.95 26.06
CA GLY A 69 -0.01 -17.24 26.45
C GLY A 69 0.45 -17.76 27.82
N ASN A 70 1.13 -16.93 28.61
CA ASN A 70 1.71 -17.25 29.91
C ASN A 70 0.80 -16.86 31.11
N SER A 71 -0.31 -16.15 30.87
CA SER A 71 -1.21 -15.71 31.95
C SER A 71 -1.81 -16.88 32.74
N ALA A 72 -1.72 -16.78 34.07
CA ALA A 72 -2.26 -17.79 34.99
C ALA A 72 -3.80 -17.85 34.99
N ASP A 73 -4.48 -16.74 34.68
CA ASP A 73 -5.95 -16.66 34.64
C ASP A 73 -6.46 -16.09 33.31
N ARG A 74 -6.23 -16.87 32.25
CA ARG A 74 -6.66 -16.49 30.88
C ARG A 74 -8.15 -16.21 30.75
N ASN A 75 -8.99 -16.83 31.56
CA ASN A 75 -10.44 -16.65 31.48
C ASN A 75 -10.87 -15.32 32.11
N ALA A 76 -10.30 -14.95 33.26
CA ALA A 76 -10.56 -13.65 33.87
C ALA A 76 -10.05 -12.50 32.99
N VAL A 77 -8.82 -12.61 32.47
CA VAL A 77 -8.27 -11.58 31.55
C VAL A 77 -9.12 -11.44 30.30
N LYS A 78 -9.53 -12.56 29.68
CA LYS A 78 -10.42 -12.53 28.50
C LYS A 78 -11.78 -11.90 28.81
N ALA A 79 -12.36 -12.19 29.97
CA ALA A 79 -13.63 -11.60 30.39
C ALA A 79 -13.50 -10.09 30.59
N HIS A 80 -12.40 -9.63 31.22
CA HIS A 80 -12.13 -8.21 31.41
C HIS A 80 -11.89 -7.48 30.08
N LEU A 81 -11.07 -8.05 29.18
CA LEU A 81 -10.84 -7.48 27.84
C LEU A 81 -12.11 -7.38 27.01
N ALA A 82 -13.10 -8.25 27.25
CA ALA A 82 -14.39 -8.17 26.58
C ALA A 82 -15.31 -7.05 27.13
N SER A 83 -15.06 -6.57 28.36
CA SER A 83 -15.89 -5.54 29.01
C SER A 83 -15.19 -4.19 29.18
N CYS A 84 -13.88 -4.09 28.92
CA CYS A 84 -13.08 -2.88 29.11
C CYS A 84 -12.37 -2.47 27.81
N ASP A 85 -12.93 -1.46 27.12
CA ASP A 85 -12.39 -0.96 25.85
C ASP A 85 -10.95 -0.42 25.96
N ALA A 86 -10.58 0.14 27.11
CA ALA A 86 -9.23 0.64 27.37
C ALA A 86 -8.20 -0.50 27.38
N CYS A 87 -8.50 -1.59 28.12
CA CYS A 87 -7.62 -2.76 28.16
C CYS A 87 -7.62 -3.50 26.82
N PHE A 88 -8.75 -3.54 26.11
CA PHE A 88 -8.83 -4.10 24.76
C PHE A 88 -7.93 -3.34 23.77
N GLY A 89 -7.96 -2.00 23.80
CA GLY A 89 -7.09 -1.15 22.99
C GLY A 89 -5.61 -1.37 23.31
N ALA A 90 -5.26 -1.43 24.60
CA ALA A 90 -3.88 -1.74 25.03
C ALA A 90 -3.44 -3.13 24.55
N ALA A 91 -4.29 -4.15 24.68
CA ALA A 91 -4.00 -5.49 24.18
C ALA A 91 -3.78 -5.53 22.66
N GLY A 92 -4.55 -4.74 21.89
CA GLY A 92 -4.35 -4.59 20.44
C GLY A 92 -2.97 -4.03 20.08
N TYR A 93 -2.45 -3.07 20.86
CA TYR A 93 -1.11 -2.53 20.67
C TYR A 93 -0.02 -3.60 20.90
N TYR A 94 -0.12 -4.36 22.00
CA TYR A 94 0.82 -5.44 22.30
C TYR A 94 0.77 -6.58 21.28
N PHE A 95 -0.41 -6.90 20.74
CA PHE A 95 -0.56 -7.90 19.68
C PHE A 95 0.11 -7.45 18.38
N ALA A 96 -0.07 -6.19 17.98
CA ALA A 96 0.56 -5.64 16.79
C ALA A 96 2.10 -5.58 16.90
N GLU A 97 2.63 -5.34 18.11
CA GLU A 97 4.08 -5.32 18.34
C GLU A 97 4.68 -6.73 18.42
N SER A 98 3.97 -7.69 19.04
CA SER A 98 4.45 -9.08 19.13
C SER A 98 4.43 -9.77 17.76
N GLU A 99 3.45 -9.49 16.90
CA GLU A 99 3.48 -9.94 15.50
C GLU A 99 4.67 -9.36 14.72
N ARG A 100 5.06 -8.11 14.98
CA ARG A 100 6.25 -7.50 14.36
C ARG A 100 7.56 -8.11 14.84
N MET A 101 7.67 -8.43 16.12
CA MET A 101 8.84 -9.14 16.65
C MET A 101 8.91 -10.58 16.13
N ASN A 102 7.78 -11.28 16.07
CA ASN A 102 7.73 -12.64 15.52
C ASN A 102 7.99 -12.68 14.01
N ALA A 103 7.56 -11.65 13.26
CA ALA A 103 7.88 -11.51 11.84
C ALA A 103 9.35 -11.14 11.57
N ALA A 104 10.02 -10.50 12.54
CA ALA A 104 11.46 -10.22 12.45
C ALA A 104 12.32 -11.47 12.69
N ASP A 105 11.75 -12.52 13.31
CA ASP A 105 12.42 -13.78 13.64
C ASP A 105 12.04 -14.96 12.73
N GLU A 106 11.40 -14.73 11.57
CA GLU A 106 11.15 -15.83 10.62
C GLU A 106 12.47 -16.42 10.07
N PRO A 107 12.59 -17.77 10.03
CA PRO A 107 13.87 -18.45 10.03
C PRO A 107 14.39 -18.65 8.61
N ARG A 108 15.71 -18.48 8.43
CA ARG A 108 16.43 -19.08 7.30
C ARG A 108 15.99 -20.53 7.15
N ALA A 109 15.59 -20.91 5.93
CA ALA A 109 15.24 -22.29 5.59
C ALA A 109 16.28 -23.26 6.20
N PRO A 110 15.87 -24.29 6.95
CA PRO A 110 16.79 -25.19 7.62
C PRO A 110 17.82 -25.73 6.60
N GLU A 111 19.10 -25.71 6.97
CA GLU A 111 20.24 -26.01 6.08
C GLU A 111 20.10 -27.36 5.34
N LYS A 112 19.34 -28.31 5.93
CA LYS A 112 18.98 -29.60 5.31
C LYS A 112 18.20 -29.46 3.99
N TYR A 113 17.38 -28.42 3.82
CA TYR A 113 16.60 -28.22 2.59
C TYR A 113 17.43 -27.55 1.49
N ILE A 114 18.41 -26.72 1.86
CA ILE A 114 19.37 -26.13 0.91
C ILE A 114 20.31 -27.21 0.36
N GLN A 115 20.77 -28.14 1.21
CA GLN A 115 21.57 -29.28 0.76
C GLN A 115 20.76 -30.27 -0.08
N ALA A 116 19.51 -30.59 0.29
CA ALA A 116 18.65 -31.44 -0.52
C ALA A 116 18.40 -30.87 -1.93
N ALA A 117 18.25 -29.55 -2.07
CA ALA A 117 18.09 -28.90 -3.36
C ALA A 117 19.37 -28.94 -4.22
N LEU A 118 20.56 -28.93 -3.61
CA LEU A 118 21.85 -29.06 -4.30
C LEU A 118 22.14 -30.51 -4.71
N GLU A 119 21.71 -31.49 -3.92
CA GLU A 119 21.90 -32.92 -4.21
C GLU A 119 20.92 -33.46 -5.27
N LEU A 120 19.75 -32.83 -5.42
CA LEU A 120 18.75 -33.18 -6.44
C LEU A 120 19.11 -32.67 -7.85
N ALA A 121 20.23 -31.99 -8.05
CA ALA A 121 20.70 -31.60 -9.38
C ALA A 121 21.09 -32.85 -10.19
N PRO A 122 20.32 -33.24 -11.23
CA PRO A 122 20.58 -34.50 -11.93
C PRO A 122 21.85 -34.37 -12.77
N ARG A 123 22.87 -35.18 -12.47
CA ARG A 123 24.00 -35.47 -13.38
C ARG A 123 23.47 -36.16 -14.64
N LYS A 124 23.00 -35.39 -15.63
CA LYS A 124 22.51 -35.92 -16.90
C LYS A 124 23.66 -36.24 -17.87
N SER A 125 24.19 -37.44 -17.72
CA SER A 125 24.87 -38.19 -18.79
C SER A 125 23.81 -38.76 -19.76
N PHE A 126 23.21 -37.93 -20.62
CA PHE A 126 22.15 -38.37 -21.53
C PHE A 126 22.27 -37.93 -23.00
N PHE A 127 23.36 -37.28 -23.41
CA PHE A 127 23.49 -36.70 -24.76
C PHE A 127 24.45 -37.44 -25.71
N GLN A 128 24.70 -38.74 -25.53
CA GLN A 128 25.68 -39.45 -26.38
C GLN A 128 25.09 -40.10 -27.65
N LYS A 129 23.80 -39.95 -27.96
CA LYS A 129 23.18 -40.57 -29.16
C LYS A 129 22.42 -39.65 -30.12
N TRP A 130 22.50 -38.32 -29.94
CA TRP A 130 21.84 -37.35 -30.85
C TRP A 130 22.82 -36.56 -31.73
N VAL A 131 24.07 -37.01 -31.89
CA VAL A 131 25.05 -36.34 -32.76
C VAL A 131 25.00 -36.95 -34.16
N LEU A 132 23.99 -36.60 -34.96
CA LEU A 132 24.00 -36.84 -36.42
C LEU A 132 22.96 -36.01 -37.20
N ALA A 133 22.35 -34.99 -36.59
CA ALA A 133 21.67 -33.97 -37.40
C ALA A 133 22.70 -32.93 -37.88
N PRO A 134 22.57 -32.39 -39.10
CA PRO A 134 23.49 -31.39 -39.62
C PRO A 134 23.52 -30.18 -38.68
N LEU A 135 24.72 -29.77 -38.27
CA LEU A 135 25.04 -28.60 -37.43
C LEU A 135 24.11 -27.37 -37.58
N PRO A 136 23.66 -26.96 -38.80
CA PRO A 136 22.73 -25.84 -38.94
C PRO A 136 21.40 -26.02 -38.20
N ALA A 137 20.85 -27.24 -38.08
CA ALA A 137 19.55 -27.46 -37.45
C ALA A 137 19.57 -27.16 -35.94
N TYR A 138 20.65 -27.55 -35.25
CA TYR A 138 20.82 -27.25 -33.82
C TYR A 138 21.04 -25.76 -33.58
N ALA A 139 21.82 -25.09 -34.42
CA ALA A 139 22.00 -23.65 -34.33
C ALA A 139 20.66 -22.92 -34.48
N THR A 140 19.82 -23.32 -35.45
CA THR A 140 18.48 -22.72 -35.61
C THR A 140 17.57 -22.99 -34.43
N ALA A 141 17.56 -24.22 -33.87
CA ALA A 141 16.73 -24.55 -32.73
C ALA A 141 17.17 -23.79 -31.46
N LEU A 142 18.47 -23.61 -31.26
CA LEU A 142 19.02 -22.87 -30.12
C LEU A 142 18.73 -21.37 -30.25
N VAL A 143 18.81 -20.80 -31.45
CA VAL A 143 18.38 -19.42 -31.73
C VAL A 143 16.88 -19.24 -31.50
N LEU A 144 16.05 -20.20 -31.92
CA LEU A 144 14.60 -20.16 -31.72
C LEU A 144 14.22 -20.26 -30.23
N LEU A 145 14.87 -21.16 -29.48
CA LEU A 145 14.73 -21.27 -28.03
C LEU A 145 15.19 -20.00 -27.31
N LEU A 146 16.32 -19.42 -27.74
CA LEU A 146 16.82 -18.16 -27.20
C LEU A 146 15.81 -17.03 -27.49
N PHE A 147 15.23 -17.00 -28.69
CA PHE A 147 14.22 -16.01 -29.06
C PHE A 147 12.95 -16.17 -28.22
N MET A 148 12.45 -17.40 -28.01
CA MET A 148 11.29 -17.65 -27.13
C MET A 148 11.59 -17.33 -25.66
N ALA A 149 12.81 -17.59 -25.18
CA ALA A 149 13.22 -17.27 -23.81
C ALA A 149 13.42 -15.75 -23.60
N LEU A 150 13.82 -15.03 -24.66
CA LEU A 150 14.07 -13.58 -24.63
C LEU A 150 12.85 -12.74 -25.01
N THR A 151 11.78 -13.31 -25.56
CA THR A 151 10.57 -12.52 -25.80
C THR A 151 9.99 -12.09 -24.45
N PRO A 152 9.93 -10.77 -24.15
CA PRO A 152 9.35 -10.29 -22.92
C PRO A 152 7.89 -10.71 -22.93
N SER A 153 7.56 -11.62 -22.02
CA SER A 153 6.18 -12.02 -21.80
C SER A 153 5.39 -10.80 -21.39
N THR A 154 4.39 -10.41 -22.18
CA THR A 154 3.44 -9.41 -21.75
C THR A 154 2.71 -9.94 -20.51
N PRO A 155 2.82 -9.25 -19.34
CA PRO A 155 2.10 -9.68 -18.16
C PRO A 155 0.60 -9.71 -18.46
N ARG A 156 -0.05 -10.81 -18.07
CA ARG A 156 -1.49 -10.95 -18.19
C ARG A 156 -2.13 -10.31 -16.96
N VAL A 157 -2.91 -9.27 -17.20
CA VAL A 157 -3.64 -8.55 -16.15
C VAL A 157 -5.05 -9.09 -16.05
N VAL A 158 -5.50 -9.41 -14.84
CA VAL A 158 -6.87 -9.82 -14.55
C VAL A 158 -7.51 -8.76 -13.67
N LEU A 159 -8.62 -8.18 -14.12
CA LEU A 159 -9.39 -7.20 -13.34
C LEU A 159 -10.32 -7.94 -12.39
N THR A 160 -10.38 -7.52 -11.12
CA THR A 160 -11.26 -8.14 -10.11
C THR A 160 -12.73 -7.75 -10.31
N ARG A 161 -12.99 -6.59 -10.94
CA ARG A 161 -14.33 -6.10 -11.31
C ARG A 161 -14.30 -5.54 -12.73
N GLU A 162 -15.37 -5.72 -13.48
CA GLU A 162 -15.43 -5.20 -14.87
C GLU A 162 -15.78 -3.72 -14.94
N THR A 163 -16.54 -3.21 -13.97
CA THR A 163 -17.03 -1.83 -13.97
C THR A 163 -16.59 -1.06 -12.73
N ALA A 164 -15.78 -0.03 -12.93
CA ALA A 164 -15.42 0.94 -11.90
C ALA A 164 -16.25 2.23 -12.04
N PHE A 165 -16.56 2.85 -10.92
CA PHE A 165 -17.26 4.13 -10.83
C PHE A 165 -16.43 5.14 -10.04
N TYR A 166 -16.56 6.40 -10.41
CA TYR A 166 -16.15 7.52 -9.59
C TYR A 166 -17.24 7.79 -8.56
N GLY A 167 -16.87 7.93 -7.30
CA GLY A 167 -17.65 8.71 -6.33
C GLY A 167 -17.30 10.18 -6.50
N ILE A 168 -18.31 11.05 -6.51
CA ILE A 168 -18.14 12.50 -6.45
C ILE A 168 -18.53 12.93 -5.05
N TYR A 169 -17.65 13.71 -4.41
CA TYR A 169 -17.75 14.07 -3.01
C TYR A 169 -17.71 15.58 -2.86
N GLU A 170 -18.48 16.08 -1.90
CA GLU A 170 -18.45 17.47 -1.44
C GLU A 170 -17.72 17.53 -0.10
N LYS A 171 -16.70 18.39 -0.02
CA LYS A 171 -15.87 18.55 1.18
C LYS A 171 -16.73 19.16 2.30
N LYS A 172 -16.72 18.54 3.48
CA LYS A 172 -17.24 19.20 4.69
C LYS A 172 -16.29 20.33 5.09
N PHE A 173 -16.85 21.49 5.44
CA PHE A 173 -16.12 22.73 5.77
C PHE A 173 -14.89 22.47 6.66
N ASN A 174 -13.79 23.17 6.39
CA ASN A 174 -12.49 23.11 7.09
C ASN A 174 -11.63 21.85 6.95
N THR A 175 -11.95 20.89 6.08
CA THR A 175 -10.95 19.91 5.66
C THR A 175 -9.95 20.58 4.70
N LEU A 176 -8.73 20.82 5.21
CA LEU A 176 -7.63 21.40 4.42
C LEU A 176 -7.45 20.60 3.12
N PRO A 177 -7.06 21.25 2.01
CA PRO A 177 -7.08 20.65 0.66
C PRO A 177 -6.01 19.57 0.41
N TYR A 178 -5.46 18.92 1.44
CA TYR A 178 -4.22 18.16 1.31
C TYR A 178 -4.31 16.64 1.58
N PHE A 179 -3.77 15.95 0.57
CA PHE A 179 -3.14 14.63 0.49
C PHE A 179 -3.91 13.33 0.65
N TYR A 180 -5.09 13.29 1.27
CA TYR A 180 -5.87 12.05 1.26
C TYR A 180 -7.32 12.36 0.96
N PHE A 181 -7.81 11.84 -0.17
CA PHE A 181 -9.23 11.68 -0.40
C PHE A 181 -9.73 10.62 0.58
N SER A 182 -9.78 10.97 1.86
CA SER A 182 -10.51 10.24 2.87
C SER A 182 -11.99 10.31 2.49
N GLU A 183 -12.76 9.31 2.92
CA GLU A 183 -14.20 9.25 2.68
C GLU A 183 -14.99 10.29 3.50
N ASP A 184 -14.31 11.31 4.05
CA ASP A 184 -14.88 12.32 4.95
C ASP A 184 -15.79 13.33 4.23
N GLY A 185 -15.78 13.33 2.90
CA GLY A 185 -16.71 14.07 2.06
C GLY A 185 -18.08 13.40 1.95
N GLU A 186 -19.14 14.19 1.81
CA GLU A 186 -20.47 13.64 1.51
C GLU A 186 -20.52 13.24 0.03
N ARG A 187 -20.89 11.99 -0.26
CA ARG A 187 -21.01 11.52 -1.64
C ARG A 187 -22.25 12.15 -2.28
N VAL A 188 -22.03 13.14 -3.13
CA VAL A 188 -23.09 13.87 -3.86
C VAL A 188 -23.38 13.27 -5.23
N GLY A 189 -22.57 12.32 -5.72
CA GLY A 189 -22.81 11.72 -7.02
C GLY A 189 -21.95 10.50 -7.35
N SER A 190 -22.24 9.94 -8.53
CA SER A 190 -21.42 8.89 -9.13
C SER A 190 -21.47 8.93 -10.65
N GLN A 191 -20.37 8.54 -11.29
CA GLN A 191 -20.26 8.46 -12.75
C GLN A 191 -19.34 7.29 -13.12
N GLN A 192 -19.46 6.74 -14.34
CA GLN A 192 -18.65 5.60 -14.77
C GLN A 192 -17.19 6.00 -14.98
N ALA A 193 -16.26 5.27 -14.35
CA ALA A 193 -14.84 5.63 -14.37
C ALA A 193 -14.07 5.11 -15.59
N GLY A 194 -14.59 4.10 -16.29
CA GLY A 194 -13.93 3.53 -17.47
C GLY A 194 -12.50 3.03 -17.22
N MET A 195 -12.19 2.65 -15.98
CA MET A 195 -10.85 2.23 -15.56
C MET A 195 -10.49 0.91 -16.23
N ARG A 196 -9.40 0.90 -17.00
CA ARG A 196 -8.90 -0.26 -17.74
C ARG A 196 -7.38 -0.27 -17.76
N ILE A 197 -6.82 -1.46 -17.87
CA ILE A 197 -5.37 -1.67 -17.95
C ILE A 197 -5.07 -2.38 -19.29
N LYS A 198 -4.16 -1.83 -20.07
CA LYS A 198 -3.62 -2.47 -21.27
C LYS A 198 -2.17 -2.85 -21.04
N SER A 199 -1.75 -4.00 -21.57
CA SER A 199 -0.37 -4.46 -21.53
C SER A 199 0.25 -4.29 -22.91
N ARG A 200 1.41 -3.63 -23.02
CA ARG A 200 2.12 -3.44 -24.30
C ARG A 200 3.62 -3.41 -24.05
N ARG A 201 4.38 -4.33 -24.66
CA ARG A 201 5.86 -4.31 -24.73
C ARG A 201 6.56 -4.06 -23.36
N GLY A 202 6.13 -4.73 -22.30
CA GLY A 202 6.73 -4.55 -20.97
C GLY A 202 6.25 -3.29 -20.25
N GLU A 203 5.12 -2.72 -20.66
CA GLU A 203 4.48 -1.61 -19.98
C GLU A 203 3.02 -1.94 -19.68
N LEU A 204 2.53 -1.44 -18.55
CA LEU A 204 1.12 -1.39 -18.20
C LEU A 204 0.61 0.04 -18.38
N ILE A 205 -0.40 0.19 -19.23
CA ILE A 205 -1.05 1.45 -19.55
C ILE A 205 -2.40 1.48 -18.85
N PHE A 206 -2.47 2.32 -17.83
CA PHE A 206 -3.64 2.62 -17.02
C PHE A 206 -4.44 3.72 -17.69
N ILE A 207 -5.72 3.48 -17.98
CA ILE A 207 -6.57 4.43 -18.70
C ILE A 207 -7.88 4.57 -17.93
N TRP A 208 -8.40 5.79 -17.85
CA TRP A 208 -9.69 6.08 -17.24
C TRP A 208 -10.43 7.18 -18.01
N ASN A 209 -11.72 7.37 -17.72
CA ASN A 209 -12.51 8.41 -18.36
C ASN A 209 -12.16 9.78 -17.77
N PRO A 210 -11.98 10.82 -18.61
CA PRO A 210 -11.77 12.17 -18.10
C PRO A 210 -13.00 12.66 -17.32
N VAL A 211 -12.75 13.45 -16.28
CA VAL A 211 -13.79 14.07 -15.47
C VAL A 211 -13.88 15.56 -15.85
N PRO A 212 -15.05 16.08 -16.25
CA PRO A 212 -15.19 17.49 -16.61
C PRO A 212 -14.77 18.44 -15.49
N GLY A 213 -14.01 19.49 -15.82
CA GLY A 213 -13.54 20.49 -14.85
C GLY A 213 -12.30 20.09 -14.05
N VAL A 214 -11.69 18.93 -14.33
CA VAL A 214 -10.49 18.46 -13.63
C VAL A 214 -9.24 18.80 -14.43
N ASP A 215 -8.39 19.66 -13.86
CA ASP A 215 -7.11 20.07 -14.47
C ASP A 215 -5.97 19.09 -14.19
N SER A 216 -6.06 18.33 -13.08
CA SER A 216 -5.03 17.35 -12.72
C SER A 216 -5.60 16.16 -11.95
N TYR A 217 -5.01 15.00 -12.22
CA TYR A 217 -5.32 13.71 -11.64
C TYR A 217 -4.19 13.28 -10.72
N TYR A 218 -4.57 12.68 -9.61
CA TYR A 218 -3.70 11.98 -8.68
C TYR A 218 -3.91 10.49 -8.86
N PHE A 219 -2.86 9.81 -9.29
CA PHE A 219 -2.80 8.36 -9.43
C PHE A 219 -2.05 7.79 -8.23
N LEU A 220 -2.68 6.84 -7.54
CA LEU A 220 -2.09 6.12 -6.40
C LEU A 220 -2.15 4.62 -6.68
N LEU A 221 -1.01 3.95 -6.62
CA LEU A 221 -0.89 2.50 -6.75
C LEU A 221 -0.48 1.88 -5.40
N GLN A 222 -1.20 0.84 -5.02
CA GLN A 222 -0.99 0.09 -3.78
C GLN A 222 -0.86 -1.40 -4.09
N GLU A 223 0.06 -2.09 -3.41
CA GLU A 223 0.13 -3.55 -3.36
C GLU A 223 -0.84 -4.01 -2.28
N THR A 224 -1.65 -5.03 -2.55
CA THR A 224 -2.56 -5.61 -1.57
C THR A 224 -2.06 -6.98 -1.16
N VAL A 225 -1.63 -7.10 0.09
CA VAL A 225 -1.12 -8.35 0.70
C VAL A 225 -1.98 -8.63 1.92
N GLU A 226 -2.68 -9.76 1.93
CA GLU A 226 -3.48 -10.23 3.08
C GLU A 226 -4.49 -9.21 3.62
N GLY A 227 -5.08 -8.41 2.72
CA GLY A 227 -6.04 -7.36 3.06
C GLY A 227 -5.41 -6.03 3.48
N SER A 228 -4.11 -5.99 3.73
CA SER A 228 -3.36 -4.74 3.90
C SER A 228 -2.97 -4.14 2.55
N ALA A 229 -3.05 -2.82 2.43
CA ALA A 229 -2.73 -2.10 1.20
C ALA A 229 -1.51 -1.17 1.41
N THR A 230 -0.36 -1.55 0.86
CA THR A 230 0.88 -0.79 0.96
C THR A 230 1.05 0.13 -0.25
N ARG A 231 1.32 1.41 -0.02
CA ARG A 231 1.57 2.38 -1.11
C ARG A 231 2.88 2.06 -1.82
N ILE A 232 2.82 1.94 -3.15
CA ILE A 232 4.00 1.72 -3.99
C ILE A 232 4.38 2.99 -4.75
N ARG A 233 3.38 3.69 -5.30
CA ARG A 233 3.63 4.80 -6.21
C ARG A 233 2.53 5.84 -6.17
N GLU A 234 2.92 7.10 -6.30
CA GLU A 234 2.03 8.25 -6.34
C GLU A 234 2.50 9.20 -7.45
N ILE A 235 1.60 9.52 -8.39
CA ILE A 235 1.92 10.34 -9.56
C ILE A 235 0.80 11.36 -9.80
N LYS A 236 1.18 12.62 -10.00
CA LYS A 236 0.28 13.66 -10.49
C LYS A 236 0.41 13.77 -12.01
N THR A 237 -0.71 13.76 -12.73
CA THR A 237 -0.76 13.85 -14.20
C THR A 237 -1.90 14.74 -14.67
N ALA A 238 -1.75 15.42 -15.80
CA ALA A 238 -2.82 16.21 -16.43
C ALA A 238 -3.69 15.38 -17.40
N VAL A 239 -3.23 14.18 -17.79
CA VAL A 239 -3.93 13.32 -18.76
C VAL A 239 -4.55 12.10 -18.08
N PRO A 240 -5.71 11.60 -18.54
CA PRO A 240 -6.40 10.47 -17.91
C PRO A 240 -5.80 9.11 -18.32
N THR A 241 -4.48 9.06 -18.41
CA THR A 241 -3.72 7.88 -18.81
C THR A 241 -2.35 7.91 -18.15
N LEU A 242 -1.87 6.77 -17.69
CA LEU A 242 -0.55 6.61 -17.10
C LEU A 242 0.10 5.32 -17.60
N THR A 243 1.40 5.39 -17.91
CA THR A 243 2.18 4.22 -18.35
C THR A 243 3.22 3.91 -17.28
N LEU A 244 3.27 2.65 -16.84
CA LEU A 244 4.24 2.15 -15.87
C LEU A 244 4.97 0.93 -16.42
N PRO A 245 6.29 0.77 -16.17
CA PRO A 245 7.02 -0.45 -16.49
C PRO A 245 6.38 -1.69 -15.86
N SER A 246 6.30 -2.80 -16.61
CA SER A 246 5.79 -4.07 -16.07
C SER A 246 6.65 -4.63 -14.94
N ASP A 247 7.92 -4.27 -14.92
CA ASP A 247 8.89 -4.76 -13.93
C ASP A 247 8.62 -4.19 -12.52
N ASP A 248 7.80 -3.14 -12.43
CA ASP A 248 7.29 -2.62 -11.15
C ASP A 248 6.26 -3.56 -10.49
N PHE A 249 5.80 -4.62 -11.18
CA PHE A 249 4.74 -5.49 -10.73
C PHE A 249 5.21 -6.94 -10.55
N LYS A 250 4.94 -7.50 -9.37
CA LYS A 250 5.23 -8.89 -9.01
C LYS A 250 4.16 -9.82 -9.60
N PRO A 251 4.54 -10.89 -10.30
CA PRO A 251 3.59 -11.94 -10.70
C PRO A 251 2.86 -12.52 -9.49
N GLY A 252 1.56 -12.80 -9.64
CA GLY A 252 0.71 -13.34 -8.58
C GLY A 252 0.21 -12.29 -7.57
N ALA A 253 0.84 -11.12 -7.49
CA ALA A 253 0.43 -10.08 -6.54
C ALA A 253 -0.85 -9.35 -6.99
N SER A 254 -1.63 -8.93 -5.98
CA SER A 254 -2.83 -8.12 -6.16
C SER A 254 -2.50 -6.65 -5.92
N TYR A 255 -3.14 -5.79 -6.69
CA TYR A 255 -2.90 -4.36 -6.69
C TYR A 255 -4.22 -3.62 -6.67
N ARG A 256 -4.18 -2.44 -6.06
CA ARG A 256 -5.26 -1.46 -6.07
C ARG A 256 -4.71 -0.19 -6.65
N TRP A 257 -5.40 0.37 -7.64
CA TRP A 257 -5.09 1.70 -8.12
C TRP A 257 -6.29 2.64 -7.96
N ILE A 258 -5.97 3.88 -7.64
CA ILE A 258 -6.92 4.94 -7.33
C ILE A 258 -6.60 6.12 -8.24
N ALA A 259 -7.62 6.62 -8.92
CA ALA A 259 -7.55 7.86 -9.70
C ALA A 259 -8.49 8.88 -9.05
N ALA A 260 -7.97 10.04 -8.69
CA ALA A 260 -8.72 11.07 -7.98
C ALA A 260 -8.28 12.47 -8.40
N GLY A 261 -9.05 13.48 -8.03
CA GLY A 261 -8.73 14.87 -8.37
C GLY A 261 -9.82 15.84 -7.93
N SER A 262 -9.48 17.13 -7.92
CA SER A 262 -10.44 18.21 -7.61
C SER A 262 -11.23 18.59 -8.85
N ILE A 263 -12.54 18.70 -8.72
CA ILE A 263 -13.45 19.23 -9.76
C ILE A 263 -13.63 20.73 -9.55
N THR A 264 -13.85 21.13 -8.30
CA THR A 264 -13.92 22.53 -7.86
C THR A 264 -13.15 22.65 -6.53
N GLU A 265 -13.13 23.83 -5.91
CA GLU A 265 -12.55 24.01 -4.58
C GLU A 265 -13.23 23.13 -3.51
N SER A 266 -14.55 22.95 -3.62
CA SER A 266 -15.38 22.19 -2.67
C SER A 266 -15.67 20.76 -3.08
N ARG A 267 -15.37 20.34 -4.33
CA ARG A 267 -15.70 19.01 -4.82
C ARG A 267 -14.51 18.26 -5.39
N TYR A 268 -14.51 16.95 -5.16
CA TYR A 268 -13.52 16.03 -5.71
C TYR A 268 -14.18 14.75 -6.21
N PHE A 269 -13.43 13.99 -7.00
CA PHE A 269 -13.81 12.64 -7.38
C PHE A 269 -12.75 11.64 -6.94
N GLN A 270 -13.17 10.39 -6.78
CA GLN A 270 -12.29 9.26 -6.51
C GLN A 270 -12.84 8.00 -7.17
N GLY A 271 -12.00 7.29 -7.90
CA GLY A 271 -12.31 6.00 -8.51
C GLY A 271 -11.26 4.97 -8.10
N ARG A 272 -11.71 3.75 -7.84
CA ARG A 272 -10.86 2.65 -7.38
C ARG A 272 -11.08 1.42 -8.25
N MET A 273 -9.99 0.72 -8.54
CA MET A 273 -10.02 -0.53 -9.28
C MET A 273 -8.95 -1.47 -8.72
N GLU A 274 -9.31 -2.73 -8.54
CA GLU A 274 -8.42 -3.81 -8.11
C GLU A 274 -8.10 -4.74 -9.28
N PHE A 275 -6.85 -5.18 -9.35
CA PHE A 275 -6.38 -6.08 -10.39
C PHE A 275 -5.29 -6.99 -9.84
N ARG A 276 -5.05 -8.11 -10.52
CA ARG A 276 -3.99 -9.06 -10.23
C ARG A 276 -3.13 -9.27 -11.46
N ILE A 277 -1.82 -9.43 -11.26
CA ILE A 277 -0.94 -9.93 -12.30
C ILE A 277 -0.98 -11.46 -12.27
N ALA A 278 -1.43 -12.09 -13.35
CA ALA A 278 -1.48 -13.55 -13.41
C ALA A 278 -0.06 -14.14 -13.38
N GLU A 279 0.09 -15.24 -12.65
CA GLU A 279 1.26 -16.11 -12.81
C GLU A 279 1.24 -16.72 -14.21
N LYS A 280 2.44 -16.96 -14.76
CA LYS A 280 2.60 -17.61 -16.06
C LYS A 280 2.23 -19.08 -15.99
#